data_AF-A0AAU1AET4-F1
#
_entry.id   AF-A0AAU1AET4-F1
#
_cell.length_a   1.000
_cell.length_b   1.000
_cell.length_c   1.000
_cell.angle_alpha   90.00
_cell.angle_beta   90.00
_cell.angle_gamma   90.00
#
_symmetry.space_group_name_H-M   'P 1'
#
loop_
_entity.id
_entity.type
_entity.pdbx_description
1 polymer ?
#
loop_
_entity_poly.entity_id
_entity_poly.type
_entity_poly.pdbx_seq_one_letter_code
_entity_poly.pdbx_strand_id
1 'polypeptide(L)'
;MSGHVRWSDVRAEYVQRAGGEAAVEAGKEELLAQVVGHRLAEVRRARGFTQQQIAERMGVTKGRVSQIEQGRISGQEVVARYAAALGGRLHQAIYFDDGDIAAIA
;
A
#
# COMPACT_ATOMS: atom_id res chain seq x y z
N MET A 1 -17.63 -28.32 -21.16
CA MET A 1 -17.98 -27.98 -19.77
C MET A 1 -16.79 -27.26 -19.16
N SER A 2 -16.89 -25.95 -18.90
CA SER A 2 -15.85 -25.22 -18.18
C SER A 2 -15.97 -25.59 -16.70
N GLY A 3 -15.04 -26.42 -16.21
CA GLY A 3 -14.99 -26.81 -14.80
C GLY A 3 -14.47 -25.64 -13.98
N HIS A 4 -15.38 -24.89 -13.37
CA HIS A 4 -15.01 -23.88 -12.39
C HIS A 4 -14.61 -24.59 -11.09
N VAL A 5 -13.37 -24.40 -10.65
CA VAL A 5 -12.88 -24.92 -9.38
C VAL A 5 -12.95 -23.80 -8.34
N ARG A 6 -13.49 -24.10 -7.15
CA ARG A 6 -13.51 -23.12 -6.06
C ARG A 6 -12.10 -22.94 -5.54
N TRP A 7 -11.73 -21.70 -5.25
CA TRP A 7 -10.41 -21.39 -4.69
C TRP A 7 -10.13 -22.17 -3.39
N SER A 8 -11.14 -22.33 -2.53
CA SER A 8 -11.06 -23.13 -1.30
C SER A 8 -10.51 -24.52 -1.53
N ASP A 9 -10.87 -25.14 -2.66
CA ASP A 9 -10.62 -26.55 -2.93
C ASP A 9 -9.18 -26.79 -3.41
N VAL A 10 -8.52 -25.74 -3.91
CA VAL A 10 -7.14 -25.80 -4.44
C VAL A 10 -6.12 -25.00 -3.61
N ARG A 11 -6.58 -24.08 -2.75
CA ARG A 11 -5.73 -23.15 -2.01
C ARG A 11 -4.57 -23.84 -1.28
N ALA A 12 -4.85 -24.95 -0.58
CA ALA A 12 -3.86 -25.64 0.23
C ALA A 12 -2.63 -26.10 -0.59
N GLU A 13 -2.85 -26.63 -1.79
CA GLU A 13 -1.77 -27.07 -2.70
C GLU A 13 -0.91 -25.88 -3.14
N TYR A 14 -1.55 -24.77 -3.53
CA TYR A 14 -0.85 -23.57 -3.99
C TYR A 14 -0.08 -22.86 -2.86
N VAL A 15 -0.66 -22.79 -1.66
CA VAL A 15 0.02 -22.23 -0.47
C VAL A 15 1.26 -23.05 -0.14
N GLN A 16 1.17 -24.38 -0.15
CA GLN A 16 2.34 -25.24 0.06
C GLN A 16 3.41 -25.02 -1.01
N ARG A 17 3.03 -24.94 -2.29
CA ARG A 17 3.97 -24.62 -3.38
C ARG A 17 4.64 -23.25 -3.23
N ALA A 18 3.93 -22.28 -2.65
CA ALA A 18 4.45 -20.93 -2.41
C ALA A 18 5.36 -20.83 -1.16
N GLY A 19 5.62 -21.93 -0.45
CA GLY A 19 6.45 -21.94 0.77
C GLY A 19 5.67 -21.86 2.08
N GLY A 20 4.35 -22.11 2.05
CA GLY A 20 3.47 -22.14 3.21
C GLY A 20 2.79 -20.80 3.52
N GLU A 21 1.93 -20.80 4.54
CA GLU A 21 1.11 -19.64 4.92
C GLU A 21 1.93 -18.39 5.21
N ALA A 22 3.06 -18.54 5.92
CA ALA A 22 3.93 -17.42 6.25
C ALA A 22 4.54 -16.75 5.01
N ALA A 23 4.94 -17.54 4.00
CA ALA A 23 5.48 -17.01 2.76
C ALA A 23 4.41 -16.30 1.93
N VAL A 24 3.18 -16.83 1.90
CA VAL A 24 2.04 -16.20 1.23
C VAL A 24 1.68 -14.88 1.91
N GLU A 25 1.62 -14.84 3.24
CA GLU A 25 1.30 -13.60 3.96
C GLU A 25 2.41 -12.55 3.78
N ALA A 26 3.68 -12.94 3.86
CA ALA A 26 4.80 -12.02 3.59
C ALA A 26 4.76 -11.47 2.15
N GLY A 27 4.48 -12.31 1.15
CA GLY A 27 4.33 -11.87 -0.23
C GLY A 27 3.13 -10.94 -0.44
N LYS A 28 2.02 -11.19 0.28
CA LYS A 28 0.86 -10.31 0.28
C LYS A 28 1.19 -8.96 0.92
N GLU A 29 1.87 -8.94 2.06
CA GLU A 29 2.32 -7.70 2.70
C GLU A 29 3.24 -6.88 1.78
N GLU A 30 4.18 -7.53 1.10
CA GLU A 30 5.06 -6.88 0.12
C GLU A 30 4.28 -6.28 -1.04
N LEU A 31 3.35 -7.05 -1.64
CA LEU A 31 2.49 -6.57 -2.72
C LEU A 31 1.63 -5.37 -2.29
N LEU A 32 1.03 -5.42 -1.10
CA LEU A 32 0.24 -4.31 -0.55
C LEU A 32 1.11 -3.07 -0.36
N ALA A 33 2.33 -3.22 0.15
CA ALA A 33 3.25 -2.10 0.33
C ALA A 33 3.65 -1.46 -1.02
N GLN A 34 3.90 -2.28 -2.05
CA GLN A 34 4.16 -1.79 -3.42
C GLN A 34 2.97 -1.02 -4.00
N VAL A 35 1.75 -1.53 -3.84
CA VAL A 35 0.52 -0.85 -4.30
C VAL A 35 0.37 0.51 -3.62
N VAL A 36 0.55 0.57 -2.29
CA VAL A 36 0.49 1.83 -1.54
C VAL A 36 1.57 2.81 -2.02
N GLY A 37 2.81 2.36 -2.15
CA GLY A 37 3.93 3.18 -2.63
C GLY A 37 3.67 3.75 -4.03
N HIS A 38 3.20 2.91 -4.94
CA HIS A 38 2.84 3.33 -6.30
C HIS A 38 1.75 4.39 -6.27
N ARG A 39 0.71 4.19 -5.45
CA ARG A 39 -0.40 5.15 -5.33
C ARG A 39 0.07 6.51 -4.79
N LEU A 40 0.97 6.53 -3.81
CA LEU A 40 1.58 7.78 -3.34
C LEU A 40 2.33 8.52 -4.48
N ALA A 41 3.07 7.77 -5.31
CA ALA A 41 3.78 8.34 -6.45
C ALA A 41 2.81 8.96 -7.48
N GLU A 42 1.70 8.29 -7.77
CA GLU A 42 0.64 8.82 -8.65
C GLU A 42 0.05 10.12 -8.09
N VAL A 43 -0.35 10.13 -6.81
CA VAL A 43 -0.91 11.33 -6.17
C VAL A 43 0.09 12.46 -6.17
N ARG A 44 1.37 12.19 -5.87
CA ARG A 44 2.44 13.19 -5.96
C ARG A 44 2.52 13.82 -7.34
N ARG A 45 2.55 13.00 -8.40
CA ARG A 45 2.62 13.48 -9.80
C ARG A 45 1.38 14.31 -10.14
N ALA A 46 0.19 13.84 -9.77
CA ALA A 46 -1.07 14.54 -10.02
C ALA A 46 -1.14 15.90 -9.32
N ARG A 47 -0.46 16.04 -8.16
CA ARG A 47 -0.32 17.30 -7.43
C ARG A 47 0.84 18.19 -7.92
N GLY A 48 1.57 17.77 -8.96
CA GLY A 48 2.65 18.56 -9.55
C GLY A 48 3.96 18.56 -8.75
N PHE A 49 4.11 17.69 -7.75
CA PHE A 49 5.34 17.62 -6.96
C PHE A 49 6.38 16.69 -7.57
N THR A 50 7.65 17.09 -7.51
CA THR A 50 8.80 16.21 -7.74
C THR A 50 9.09 15.38 -6.48
N GLN A 51 9.83 14.27 -6.63
CA GLN A 51 10.30 13.50 -5.47
C GLN A 51 11.21 14.34 -4.56
N GLN A 52 11.99 15.27 -5.12
CA GLN A 52 12.87 16.17 -4.36
C GLN A 52 12.07 17.11 -3.46
N GLN A 53 10.99 17.71 -3.98
CA GLN A 53 10.12 18.59 -3.19
C GLN A 53 9.40 17.85 -2.05
N ILE A 54 8.96 16.61 -2.28
CA ILE A 54 8.41 15.79 -1.19
C ILE A 54 9.48 15.46 -0.16
N ALA A 55 10.69 15.13 -0.61
CA ALA A 55 11.81 14.81 0.27
C ALA A 55 12.16 15.98 1.20
N GLU A 56 12.24 17.19 0.66
CA GLU A 56 12.46 18.43 1.42
C GLU A 56 11.37 18.66 2.47
N ARG A 57 10.10 18.51 2.09
CA ARG A 57 8.96 18.68 3.01
C ARG A 57 8.91 17.62 4.11
N MET A 58 9.39 16.41 3.82
CA MET A 58 9.46 15.31 4.78
C MET A 58 10.74 15.32 5.62
N GLY A 59 11.73 16.16 5.29
CA GLY A 59 13.05 16.15 5.93
C GLY A 59 13.85 14.87 5.67
N VAL A 60 13.72 14.26 4.49
CA VAL A 60 14.41 13.02 4.11
C VAL A 60 15.13 13.16 2.77
N THR A 61 15.87 12.13 2.34
CA THR A 61 16.51 12.14 1.02
C THR A 61 15.53 11.83 -0.10
N LYS A 62 15.79 12.34 -1.32
CA LYS A 62 15.06 11.93 -2.53
C LYS A 62 15.08 10.41 -2.74
N GLY A 63 16.21 9.78 -2.41
CA GLY A 63 16.36 8.32 -2.42
C GLY A 63 15.32 7.66 -1.51
N ARG A 64 15.13 8.16 -0.28
CA ARG A 64 14.10 7.64 0.64
C ARG A 64 12.69 7.78 0.08
N VAL A 65 12.37 8.91 -0.57
CA VAL A 65 11.07 9.09 -1.25
C VAL A 65 10.88 8.06 -2.37
N SER A 66 11.90 7.83 -3.20
CA SER A 66 11.87 6.80 -4.23
C SER A 66 11.64 5.39 -3.65
N GLN A 67 12.29 5.07 -2.53
CA GLN A 67 12.12 3.80 -1.83
C GLN A 67 10.70 3.61 -1.28
N ILE A 68 10.10 4.68 -0.72
CA ILE A 68 8.71 4.68 -0.26
C ILE A 68 7.77 4.44 -1.45
N GLU A 69 7.98 5.13 -2.57
CA GLU A 69 7.19 4.98 -3.80
C GLU A 69 7.34 3.59 -4.45
N GLN A 70 8.38 2.83 -4.11
CA GLN A 70 8.60 1.44 -4.52
C GLN A 70 8.11 0.42 -3.49
N GLY A 71 7.42 0.86 -2.43
CA GLY A 71 6.85 -0.02 -1.41
C GLY A 71 7.77 -0.36 -0.25
N ARG A 72 8.98 0.23 -0.14
CA ARG A 72 9.83 0.07 1.06
C ARG A 72 9.36 0.99 2.19
N ILE A 73 8.14 0.75 2.65
CA ILE A 73 7.42 1.53 3.66
C ILE A 73 7.67 0.90 5.03
N SER A 74 8.00 1.73 6.02
CA SER A 74 8.29 1.28 7.39
C SER A 74 7.16 1.71 8.32
N GLY A 75 5.98 1.10 8.15
CA GLY A 75 4.78 1.39 8.93
C GLY A 75 3.94 2.58 8.43
N GLN A 76 2.77 2.76 9.04
CA GLN A 76 1.78 3.77 8.63
C GLN A 76 2.25 5.22 8.83
N GLU A 77 3.12 5.48 9.81
CA GLU A 77 3.64 6.83 10.09
C GLU A 77 4.35 7.45 8.87
N VAL A 78 5.06 6.62 8.10
CA VAL A 78 5.73 7.06 6.86
C VAL A 78 4.70 7.53 5.82
N VAL A 79 3.59 6.81 5.70
CA VAL A 79 2.48 7.16 4.79
C VAL A 79 1.81 8.46 5.26
N ALA A 80 1.59 8.61 6.57
CA ALA A 80 1.04 9.82 7.16
C ALA A 80 1.92 11.06 6.92
N ARG A 81 3.24 10.94 7.10
CA ARG A 81 4.20 12.02 6.79
C ARG A 81 4.25 12.35 5.30
N TYR A 82 4.16 11.34 4.43
CA TYR A 82 4.07 11.57 2.99
C TYR A 82 2.79 12.32 2.63
N ALA A 83 1.63 11.92 3.19
CA ALA A 83 0.37 12.62 3.01
C ALA A 83 0.44 14.08 3.49
N ALA A 84 1.07 14.33 4.64
CA ALA A 84 1.32 15.68 5.14
C ALA A 84 2.19 16.52 4.17
N ALA A 85 3.24 15.93 3.60
CA ALA A 85 4.09 16.60 2.61
C ALA A 85 3.35 16.94 1.30
N LEU A 86 2.35 16.15 0.92
CA LEU A 86 1.43 16.44 -0.18
C LEU A 86 0.41 17.55 0.17
N GLY A 87 0.35 18.00 1.42
CA GLY A 87 -0.65 18.96 1.91
C GLY A 87 -1.98 18.30 2.29
N GLY A 88 -2.00 16.98 2.53
CA GLY A 88 -3.16 16.22 2.99
C GLY A 88 -2.97 15.64 4.38
N ARG A 89 -3.88 14.76 4.78
CA ARG A 89 -3.80 13.94 6.00
C ARG A 89 -4.21 12.52 5.66
N LEU A 90 -3.54 11.55 6.27
CA LEU A 90 -3.96 10.15 6.22
C LEU A 90 -5.13 9.99 7.19
N HIS A 91 -6.25 9.46 6.72
CA HIS A 91 -7.39 9.06 7.55
C HIS A 91 -7.70 7.60 7.30
N GLN A 92 -8.08 6.87 8.35
CA GLN A 92 -8.62 5.53 8.23
C GLN A 92 -10.14 5.63 8.03
N ALA A 93 -10.74 4.62 7.42
CA ALA A 93 -12.19 4.57 7.23
C ALA A 93 -12.72 3.15 7.42
N ILE A 94 -13.88 3.03 8.04
CA ILE A 94 -14.69 1.81 8.12
C ILE A 94 -15.71 1.87 6.99
N TYR A 95 -15.85 0.77 6.26
CA TYR A 95 -16.92 0.57 5.28
C TYR A 95 -17.93 -0.39 5.89
N PHE A 96 -19.21 0.01 5.90
CA PHE A 96 -20.31 -0.81 6.37
C PHE A 96 -21.03 -1.48 5.20
N ASP A 97 -21.71 -2.60 5.46
CA ASP A 97 -22.41 -3.38 4.44
C ASP A 97 -23.61 -2.63 3.81
N ASP A 98 -24.14 -1.63 4.52
CA ASP A 98 -25.20 -0.73 4.04
C ASP A 98 -24.68 0.43 3.18
N GLY A 99 -23.36 0.49 2.95
CA GLY A 99 -22.70 1.50 2.15
C GLY A 99 -22.25 2.74 2.93
N ASP A 100 -22.51 2.81 4.23
CA ASP A 100 -22.01 3.91 5.06
C ASP A 100 -20.48 3.85 5.19
N ILE A 101 -19.87 5.03 5.31
CA ILE A 101 -18.43 5.17 5.52
C ILE A 101 -18.19 6.06 6.74
N ALA A 102 -17.52 5.52 7.76
CA ALA A 102 -17.09 6.28 8.92
C ALA A 102 -15.58 6.49 8.90
N ALA A 103 -15.13 7.75 8.88
CA ALA A 103 -13.72 8.07 9.07
C ALA A 103 -13.31 7.83 10.53
N ILE A 104 -12.21 7.10 10.71
CA ILE A 104 -11.50 6.98 11.99
C ILE A 104 -10.30 7.94 11.89
N ALA A 105 -10.26 8.89 12.83
CA ALA A 105 -9.35 10.04 12.85
C ALA A 105 -7.90 9.70 12.51
#